data_AF-A0A2V7C6A7-F1
#
_entry.id   AF-A0A2V7C6A7-F1
#
_cell.length_a   1.000
_cell.length_b   1.000
_cell.length_c   1.000
_cell.angle_alpha   90.00
_cell.angle_beta   90.00
_cell.angle_gamma   90.00
#
_symmetry.space_group_name_H-M   'P 1'
#
loop_
_entity.id
_entity.type
_entity.pdbx_description
1 polymer ?
#
loop_
_entity_poly.entity_id
_entity_poly.type
_entity_poly.pdbx_seq_one_letter_code
_entity_poly.pdbx_strand_id
1 'polypeptide(L)'
;MLMWLDHYSSACRECPDLVAVYEASDGRLALLLRQTLVPLPEESPAFRRATRSAARIIVDKLRAAGFRRGFIVLQWHPLGPGADIMRTWPCRYEADPARRAQLTAVAERYAADECFLASRVQLERGAKPKAATAPPPFALSGELHELQSWYDAMAPSWLSVEPLLRRALVLRAHRWTAEHILIAAAEGRAPTLERGDGLAGLESALMGLAPPDDETFWRPWIRLVVNDLERALRRPIGDWNQAWARWLLLIPYSVPMPRERLAPAWPLVPHLAVGDRALRRAPHG
;
A
#
# COMPACT_ATOMS: atom_id res chain seq x y z
N MET A 1 24.53 -23.54 -1.55
CA MET A 1 24.87 -22.69 -0.39
C MET A 1 25.82 -21.61 -0.90
N LEU A 2 25.31 -20.40 -1.18
CA LEU A 2 26.17 -19.31 -1.62
C LEU A 2 26.87 -18.73 -0.38
N MET A 3 28.19 -18.65 -0.45
CA MET A 3 29.02 -18.12 0.63
C MET A 3 28.91 -16.60 0.57
N TRP A 4 28.55 -15.95 1.68
CA TRP A 4 28.64 -14.49 1.78
C TRP A 4 30.10 -14.07 1.57
N LEU A 5 30.35 -13.16 0.63
CA LEU A 5 31.70 -12.79 0.21
C LEU A 5 32.15 -11.49 0.89
N ASP A 6 33.43 -11.40 1.24
CA ASP A 6 33.99 -10.25 1.98
C ASP A 6 33.80 -8.90 1.28
N HIS A 7 33.74 -8.89 -0.05
CA HIS A 7 33.46 -7.67 -0.81
C HIS A 7 32.04 -7.13 -0.61
N TYR A 8 31.06 -7.98 -0.28
CA TYR A 8 29.71 -7.53 0.11
C TYR A 8 29.74 -6.84 1.47
N SER A 9 30.48 -7.37 2.44
CA SER A 9 30.70 -6.72 3.73
C SER A 9 31.37 -5.36 3.58
N SER A 10 32.34 -5.24 2.67
CA SER A 10 33.01 -3.96 2.38
C SER A 10 32.03 -2.93 1.80
N ALA A 11 31.22 -3.32 0.80
CA ALA A 11 30.20 -2.45 0.22
C ALA A 11 29.16 -2.00 1.26
N CYS A 12 28.78 -2.89 2.17
CA CYS A 12 27.84 -2.60 3.26
C CYS A 12 28.43 -1.60 4.27
N ARG A 13 29.73 -1.67 4.58
CA ARG A 13 30.40 -0.77 5.53
C ARG A 13 30.38 0.70 5.11
N GLU A 14 30.31 0.95 3.80
CA GLU A 14 30.20 2.31 3.25
C GLU A 14 28.78 2.89 3.36
N CYS A 15 27.83 2.18 3.95
CA CYS A 15 26.43 2.57 4.06
C CYS A 15 26.04 2.83 5.53
N PRO A 16 26.10 4.08 6.02
CA PRO A 16 25.82 4.40 7.43
C PRO A 16 24.36 4.15 7.86
N ASP A 17 23.45 4.14 6.89
CA ASP A 17 22.02 3.85 7.10
C ASP A 17 21.71 2.35 7.18
N LEU A 18 22.67 1.47 6.86
CA LEU A 18 22.48 0.03 6.94
C LEU A 18 22.82 -0.48 8.34
N VAL A 19 21.89 -1.18 8.98
CA VAL A 19 22.07 -1.76 10.32
C VAL A 19 22.44 -3.23 10.23
N ALA A 20 21.73 -3.99 9.39
CA ALA A 20 21.98 -5.40 9.20
C ALA A 20 21.52 -5.91 7.83
N VAL A 21 22.10 -7.02 7.39
CA VAL A 21 21.67 -7.77 6.20
C VAL A 21 21.40 -9.22 6.59
N TYR A 22 20.21 -9.70 6.24
CA TYR A 22 19.82 -11.09 6.41
C TYR A 22 19.72 -11.77 5.05
N GLU A 23 20.09 -13.04 4.98
CA GLU A 23 20.06 -13.81 3.72
C GLU A 23 19.06 -14.97 3.80
N ALA A 24 18.20 -15.08 2.80
CA ALA A 24 17.29 -16.21 2.66
C ALA A 24 18.02 -17.45 2.14
N SER A 25 17.40 -18.63 2.27
CA SER A 25 17.89 -19.85 1.62
C SER A 25 17.97 -19.75 0.09
N ASP A 26 17.11 -18.94 -0.52
CA ASP A 26 17.13 -18.63 -1.96
C ASP A 26 18.12 -17.51 -2.35
N GLY A 27 18.93 -17.03 -1.40
CA GLY A 27 19.94 -16.00 -1.60
C GLY A 27 19.40 -14.58 -1.81
N ARG A 28 18.10 -14.32 -1.58
CA ARG A 28 17.59 -12.95 -1.44
C ARG A 28 18.13 -12.31 -0.18
N LEU A 29 18.33 -10.99 -0.21
CA LEU A 29 18.78 -10.22 0.94
C LEU A 29 17.65 -9.38 1.52
N ALA A 30 17.50 -9.39 2.83
CA ALA A 30 16.68 -8.44 3.57
C ALA A 30 17.59 -7.41 4.23
N LEU A 31 17.36 -6.14 3.91
CA LEU A 31 18.09 -4.98 4.40
C LEU A 31 17.32 -4.40 5.59
N LEU A 32 17.99 -4.33 6.75
CA LEU A 32 17.52 -3.57 7.90
C LEU A 32 18.18 -2.21 7.88
N LEU A 33 17.40 -1.16 7.65
CA LEU A 33 17.90 0.21 7.71
C LEU A 33 17.85 0.76 9.14
N ARG A 34 18.49 1.90 9.36
CA ARG A 34 18.55 2.59 10.66
C ARG A 34 17.22 3.22 11.07
N GLN A 35 16.37 3.57 10.12
CA GLN A 35 15.10 4.23 10.37
C GLN A 35 14.12 3.30 11.10
N THR A 36 13.16 3.90 11.84
CA THR A 36 12.12 3.17 12.58
C THR A 36 11.33 2.20 11.69
N LEU A 37 10.81 1.11 12.25
CA LEU A 37 9.88 0.23 11.53
C LEU A 37 8.44 0.75 11.55
N VAL A 38 8.12 1.66 12.48
CA VAL A 38 6.78 2.21 12.68
C VAL A 38 6.90 3.74 12.69
N PRO A 39 6.92 4.39 11.51
CA PRO A 39 6.91 5.85 11.43
C PRO A 39 5.55 6.40 11.84
N LEU A 40 5.52 7.60 12.41
CA LEU A 40 4.26 8.30 12.63
C LEU A 40 3.60 8.65 11.27
N PRO A 41 2.26 8.76 11.20
CA PRO A 41 1.57 9.10 9.96
C PRO A 41 2.09 10.39 9.32
N GLU A 42 2.41 11.40 10.13
CA GLU A 42 2.91 12.72 9.71
C GLU A 42 4.33 12.62 9.12
N GLU A 43 5.13 11.67 9.59
CA GLU A 43 6.51 11.43 9.16
C GLU A 43 6.60 10.57 7.89
N SER A 44 5.50 9.91 7.51
CA SER A 44 5.46 8.89 6.45
C SER A 44 6.05 9.34 5.10
N PRO A 45 5.79 10.57 4.59
CA PRO A 45 6.39 11.03 3.34
C PRO A 45 7.91 11.20 3.44
N ALA A 46 8.40 11.78 4.54
CA ALA A 46 9.82 11.99 4.77
C ALA A 46 10.55 10.67 5.00
N PHE A 47 9.96 9.79 5.82
CA PHE A 47 10.42 8.43 6.08
C PHE A 47 10.57 7.61 4.79
N ARG A 48 9.57 7.63 3.90
CA ARG A 48 9.63 6.90 2.63
C ARG A 48 10.71 7.45 1.70
N ARG A 49 10.93 8.77 1.67
CA ARG A 49 12.01 9.37 0.88
C ARG A 49 13.38 8.95 1.42
N ALA A 50 13.58 9.05 2.73
CA ALA A 50 14.83 8.69 3.39
C ALA A 50 15.17 7.21 3.21
N THR A 51 14.25 6.30 3.53
CA THR A 51 14.46 4.85 3.40
C THR A 51 14.67 4.42 1.95
N ARG A 52 14.00 5.06 0.97
CA ARG A 52 14.22 4.75 -0.47
C ARG A 52 15.57 5.24 -0.95
N SER A 53 15.99 6.42 -0.52
CA SER A 53 17.32 6.94 -0.86
C SER A 53 18.42 6.02 -0.31
N ALA A 54 18.33 5.68 0.98
CA ALA A 54 19.27 4.77 1.63
C ALA A 54 19.29 3.39 0.97
N ALA A 55 18.13 2.77 0.77
CA ALA A 55 18.02 1.46 0.11
C ALA A 55 18.62 1.47 -1.30
N ARG A 56 18.38 2.53 -2.09
CA ARG A 56 18.95 2.64 -3.44
C ARG A 56 20.48 2.70 -3.40
N ILE A 57 21.06 3.52 -2.52
CA ILE A 57 22.51 3.61 -2.36
C ILE A 57 23.12 2.25 -1.98
N ILE A 58 22.51 1.55 -1.03
CA ILE A 58 22.97 0.23 -0.58
C ILE A 58 22.88 -0.79 -1.71
N VAL A 59 21.74 -0.83 -2.41
CA VAL A 59 21.52 -1.73 -3.55
C VAL A 59 22.54 -1.44 -4.64
N ASP A 60 22.75 -0.18 -5.03
CA ASP A 60 23.69 0.19 -6.10
C ASP A 60 25.12 -0.26 -5.76
N LYS A 61 25.55 -0.10 -4.49
CA LYS A 61 26.85 -0.59 -4.03
C LYS A 61 26.95 -2.12 -4.05
N LEU A 62 25.91 -2.83 -3.60
CA LEU A 62 25.87 -4.30 -3.67
C LEU A 62 25.82 -4.80 -5.11
N ARG A 63 25.12 -4.10 -6.01
CA ARG A 63 25.10 -4.39 -7.46
C ARG A 63 26.49 -4.19 -8.07
N ALA A 64 27.17 -3.10 -7.74
CA ALA A 64 28.54 -2.82 -8.19
C ALA A 64 29.53 -3.87 -7.67
N ALA A 65 29.31 -4.37 -6.46
CA ALA A 65 30.06 -5.48 -5.88
C ALA A 65 29.68 -6.86 -6.48
N GLY A 66 28.74 -6.92 -7.43
CA GLY A 66 28.40 -8.12 -8.19
C GLY A 66 27.18 -8.90 -7.70
N PHE A 67 26.43 -8.41 -6.70
CA PHE A 67 25.23 -9.10 -6.22
C PHE A 67 24.08 -9.00 -7.25
N ARG A 68 23.54 -10.14 -7.68
CA ARG A 68 22.51 -10.21 -8.75
C ARG A 68 21.10 -10.58 -8.28
N ARG A 69 20.91 -11.11 -7.08
CA ARG A 69 19.58 -11.56 -6.60
C ARG A 69 18.69 -10.40 -6.14
N GLY A 70 17.52 -10.75 -5.59
CA GLY A 70 16.50 -9.80 -5.11
C GLY A 70 16.80 -9.23 -3.73
N PHE A 71 16.16 -8.09 -3.43
CA PHE A 71 16.27 -7.39 -2.16
C PHE A 71 14.89 -7.15 -1.55
N ILE A 72 14.84 -7.17 -0.22
CA ILE A 72 13.70 -6.77 0.60
C ILE A 72 14.20 -5.67 1.54
N VAL A 73 13.42 -4.61 1.74
CA VAL A 73 13.71 -3.58 2.74
C VAL A 73 12.74 -3.79 3.88
N LEU A 74 13.25 -4.09 5.08
CA LEU A 74 12.40 -4.47 6.22
C LEU A 74 11.47 -3.34 6.67
N GLN A 75 11.88 -2.08 6.51
CA GLN A 75 11.06 -0.89 6.76
C GLN A 75 9.82 -0.78 5.84
N TRP A 76 9.74 -1.55 4.76
CA TRP A 76 8.59 -1.56 3.85
C TRP A 76 7.77 -2.85 3.95
N HIS A 77 8.18 -3.76 4.84
CA HIS A 77 7.55 -5.05 5.00
C HIS A 77 6.58 -5.02 6.19
N PRO A 78 5.45 -5.74 6.13
CA PRO A 78 4.63 -6.01 7.32
C PRO A 78 5.49 -6.53 8.49
N LEU A 79 5.19 -6.06 9.70
CA LEU A 79 6.03 -6.25 10.89
C LEU A 79 6.12 -7.72 11.31
N GLY A 80 5.02 -8.47 11.30
CA GLY A 80 5.02 -9.91 11.60
C GLY A 80 6.02 -10.70 10.75
N PRO A 81 5.87 -10.74 9.42
CA PRO A 81 6.85 -11.39 8.55
C PRO A 81 8.26 -10.77 8.61
N GLY A 82 8.38 -9.47 8.90
CA GLY A 82 9.66 -8.81 9.11
C GLY A 82 10.39 -9.35 10.35
N ALA A 83 9.67 -9.56 11.45
CA ALA A 83 10.17 -10.20 12.66
C ALA A 83 10.58 -11.65 12.39
N ASP A 84 9.79 -12.40 11.62
CA ASP A 84 10.14 -13.77 11.22
C ASP A 84 11.45 -13.81 10.42
N ILE A 85 11.66 -12.88 9.47
CA ILE A 85 12.92 -12.76 8.74
C ILE A 85 14.07 -12.50 9.71
N MET A 86 13.94 -11.51 10.61
CA MET A 86 14.99 -11.14 11.57
C MET A 86 15.33 -12.29 12.54
N ARG A 87 14.37 -13.17 12.82
CA ARG A 87 14.54 -14.35 13.68
C ARG A 87 15.14 -15.55 12.95
N THR A 88 14.74 -15.79 11.70
CA THR A 88 14.98 -17.07 11.01
C THR A 88 16.05 -17.01 9.93
N TRP A 89 16.24 -15.86 9.29
CA TRP A 89 17.26 -15.73 8.25
C TRP A 89 18.62 -15.48 8.88
N PRO A 90 19.69 -16.16 8.42
CA PRO A 90 21.05 -15.86 8.86
C PRO A 90 21.40 -14.38 8.65
N CYS A 91 21.82 -13.71 9.72
CA CYS A 91 22.41 -12.37 9.65
C CYS A 91 23.82 -12.49 9.07
N ARG A 92 24.07 -11.88 7.92
CA ARG A 92 25.35 -11.92 7.20
C ARG A 92 26.22 -10.69 7.41
N TYR A 93 25.58 -9.58 7.74
CA TYR A 93 26.25 -8.33 8.02
C TYR A 93 25.53 -7.60 9.14
N GLU A 94 26.30 -7.04 10.07
CA GLU A 94 25.82 -6.26 11.20
C GLU A 94 26.75 -5.07 11.39
N ALA A 95 26.21 -3.86 11.24
CA ALA A 95 26.94 -2.61 11.48
C ALA A 95 26.69 -2.04 12.88
N ASP A 96 25.50 -2.29 13.43
CA ASP A 96 25.05 -1.69 14.69
C ASP A 96 24.20 -2.70 15.49
N PRO A 97 24.83 -3.49 16.37
CA PRO A 97 24.12 -4.52 17.14
C PRO A 97 23.05 -3.97 18.07
N ALA A 98 23.32 -2.81 18.68
CA ALA A 98 22.38 -2.16 19.60
C ALA A 98 21.13 -1.70 18.86
N ARG A 99 21.30 -1.02 17.71
CA ARG A 99 20.17 -0.60 16.88
C ARG A 99 19.43 -1.79 16.28
N ARG A 100 20.14 -2.85 15.88
CA ARG A 100 19.51 -4.09 15.40
C ARG A 100 18.61 -4.68 16.48
N ALA A 101 19.13 -4.89 17.69
CA ALA A 101 18.36 -5.44 18.81
C ALA A 101 17.13 -4.58 19.12
N GLN A 102 17.27 -3.25 19.11
CA GLN A 102 16.15 -2.34 19.30
C GLN A 102 15.05 -2.51 18.22
N LEU A 103 15.43 -2.55 16.94
CA LEU A 103 14.46 -2.70 15.84
C LEU A 103 13.82 -4.08 15.83
N THR A 104 14.57 -5.14 16.17
CA THR A 104 14.04 -6.49 16.35
C THR A 104 12.99 -6.53 17.47
N ALA A 105 13.29 -5.95 18.64
CA ALA A 105 12.33 -5.92 19.75
C ALA A 105 11.04 -5.18 19.39
N VAL A 106 11.13 -4.09 18.60
CA VAL A 106 9.95 -3.40 18.06
C VAL A 106 9.17 -4.34 17.13
N ALA A 107 9.83 -4.99 16.18
CA ALA A 107 9.17 -5.91 15.25
C ALA A 107 8.48 -7.07 15.97
N GLU A 108 9.15 -7.69 16.95
CA GLU A 108 8.61 -8.81 17.74
C GLU A 108 7.41 -8.41 18.58
N ARG A 109 7.45 -7.22 19.21
CA ARG A 109 6.30 -6.71 19.98
C ARG A 109 5.07 -6.55 19.09
N TYR A 110 5.22 -5.91 17.94
CA TYR A 110 4.10 -5.73 17.01
C TYR A 110 3.62 -7.05 16.42
N ALA A 111 4.53 -8.00 16.14
CA ALA A 111 4.17 -9.34 15.70
C ALA A 111 3.37 -10.10 16.78
N ALA A 112 3.73 -9.95 18.05
CA ALA A 112 3.00 -10.53 19.17
C ALA A 112 1.61 -9.90 19.32
N ASP A 113 1.50 -8.57 19.17
CA ASP A 113 0.22 -7.86 19.19
C ASP A 113 -0.69 -8.32 18.02
N GLU A 114 -0.15 -8.45 16.81
CA GLU A 114 -0.87 -9.00 15.65
C GLU A 114 -1.34 -10.44 15.92
N CYS A 115 -0.47 -11.30 16.47
CA CYS A 115 -0.82 -12.68 16.84
C CYS A 115 -1.91 -12.73 17.92
N PHE A 116 -1.83 -11.85 18.92
CA PHE A 116 -2.83 -11.74 19.99
C PHE A 116 -4.19 -11.34 19.43
N LEU A 117 -4.23 -10.29 18.59
CA LEU A 117 -5.45 -9.84 17.93
C LEU A 117 -6.02 -10.94 17.02
N ALA A 118 -5.18 -11.62 16.25
CA ALA A 118 -5.60 -12.75 15.42
C ALA A 118 -6.18 -13.91 16.24
N SER A 119 -5.56 -14.23 17.38
CA SER A 119 -6.02 -15.28 18.30
C SER A 119 -7.36 -14.93 18.94
N ARG A 120 -7.58 -13.64 19.28
CA ARG A 120 -8.88 -13.14 19.77
C ARG A 120 -9.97 -13.31 18.72
N VAL A 121 -9.68 -12.94 17.47
CA VAL A 121 -10.60 -13.14 16.33
C VAL A 121 -10.88 -14.63 16.09
N GLN A 122 -9.90 -15.51 16.26
CA GLN A 122 -10.10 -16.96 16.14
C GLN A 122 -10.94 -17.54 17.29
N LEU A 123 -10.76 -17.06 18.53
CA LEU A 123 -11.59 -17.43 19.66
C LEU A 123 -13.05 -17.02 19.45
N GLU A 124 -13.28 -15.82 18.89
CA GLU A 124 -14.60 -15.32 18.51
C GLU A 124 -15.22 -16.15 17.37
N ARG A 125 -14.41 -16.64 16.42
CA ARG A 125 -14.85 -17.54 15.31
C ARG A 125 -15.09 -18.99 15.74
N GLY A 126 -14.46 -19.45 16.82
CA GLY A 126 -14.68 -20.77 17.42
C GLY A 126 -15.99 -20.87 18.21
N ALA A 127 -16.61 -19.73 18.52
CA ALA A 127 -17.99 -19.70 19.00
C ALA A 127 -18.92 -20.18 17.87
N LYS A 128 -19.57 -21.33 18.09
CA LYS A 128 -20.53 -21.91 17.14
C LYS A 128 -21.52 -20.83 16.68
N PRO A 129 -21.73 -20.64 15.37
CA PRO A 129 -22.69 -19.65 14.91
C PRO A 129 -24.06 -20.07 15.42
N LYS A 130 -24.59 -19.31 16.39
CA LYS A 130 -26.01 -19.36 16.68
C LYS A 130 -26.65 -18.78 15.43
N ALA A 131 -27.34 -19.61 14.65
CA ALA A 131 -28.14 -19.13 13.53
C ALA A 131 -29.05 -18.02 14.08
N ALA A 132 -28.77 -16.79 13.67
CA ALA A 132 -29.47 -15.62 14.15
C ALA A 132 -29.86 -14.80 12.93
N THR A 133 -31.15 -14.88 12.62
CA THR A 133 -31.95 -13.92 11.86
C THR A 133 -32.00 -12.57 12.61
N ALA A 134 -30.83 -12.04 12.97
CA ALA A 134 -30.67 -10.76 13.65
C ALA A 134 -29.91 -9.83 12.70
N PRO A 135 -30.37 -8.57 12.54
CA PRO A 135 -29.65 -7.59 11.74
C PRO A 135 -28.24 -7.38 12.33
N PRO A 136 -27.24 -7.08 11.50
CA PRO A 136 -25.89 -6.82 11.99
C PRO A 136 -25.89 -5.63 12.98
N PRO A 137 -24.95 -5.58 13.94
CA PRO A 137 -24.92 -4.53 14.94
C PRO A 137 -25.02 -3.10 14.39
N PHE A 138 -24.40 -2.80 13.24
CA PHE A 138 -24.47 -1.46 12.63
C PHE A 138 -25.88 -1.07 12.10
N ALA A 139 -26.74 -2.05 11.84
CA ALA A 139 -28.07 -1.87 11.25
C ALA A 139 -29.17 -1.59 12.28
N LEU A 140 -28.83 -1.56 13.58
CA LEU A 140 -29.76 -1.08 14.60
C LEU A 140 -30.08 0.40 14.34
N SER A 141 -31.34 0.81 14.52
CA SER A 141 -31.82 2.13 14.05
C SER A 141 -30.99 3.32 14.55
N GLY A 142 -30.44 3.28 15.78
CA GLY A 142 -29.57 4.34 16.30
C GLY A 142 -28.20 4.36 15.61
N GLU A 143 -27.63 3.18 15.39
CA GLU A 143 -26.34 2.98 14.74
C GLU A 143 -26.38 3.45 13.27
N LEU A 144 -27.44 3.13 12.53
CA LEU A 144 -27.57 3.55 11.13
C LEU A 144 -27.63 5.10 11.00
N HIS A 145 -28.31 5.77 11.94
CA HIS A 145 -28.38 7.22 11.96
C HIS A 145 -27.01 7.86 12.29
N GLU A 146 -26.25 7.26 13.22
CA GLU A 146 -24.88 7.68 13.53
C GLU A 146 -23.95 7.52 12.32
N LEU A 147 -24.09 6.43 11.56
CA LEU A 147 -23.33 6.22 10.33
C LEU A 147 -23.63 7.28 9.28
N GLN A 148 -24.92 7.61 9.10
CA GLN A 148 -25.35 8.65 8.16
C GLN A 148 -24.80 10.02 8.56
N SER A 149 -24.95 10.40 9.84
CA SER A 149 -24.46 11.67 10.36
C SER A 149 -22.93 11.79 10.23
N TRP A 150 -22.19 10.70 10.48
CA TRP A 150 -20.76 10.64 10.24
C TRP A 150 -20.41 10.81 8.75
N TYR A 151 -21.13 10.14 7.85
CA TYR A 151 -20.88 10.23 6.42
C TYR A 151 -21.10 11.65 5.89
N ASP A 152 -22.19 12.29 6.32
CA ASP A 152 -22.54 13.67 5.96
C ASP A 152 -21.51 14.66 6.51
N ALA A 153 -21.04 14.47 7.75
CA ALA A 153 -19.97 15.28 8.34
C ALA A 153 -18.65 15.18 7.56
N MET A 154 -18.38 14.03 6.93
CA MET A 154 -17.19 13.81 6.10
C MET A 154 -17.37 14.28 4.64
N ALA A 155 -18.55 14.75 4.24
CA ALA A 155 -18.83 15.20 2.87
C ALA A 155 -17.78 16.18 2.30
N PRO A 156 -17.27 17.19 3.05
CA PRO A 156 -16.21 18.06 2.56
C PRO A 156 -14.92 17.31 2.18
N SER A 157 -14.54 16.26 2.91
CA SER A 157 -13.37 15.42 2.62
C SER A 157 -13.58 14.60 1.35
N TRP A 158 -14.78 14.07 1.13
CA TRP A 158 -15.09 13.30 -0.09
C TRP A 158 -15.12 14.21 -1.32
N LEU A 159 -15.70 15.40 -1.19
CA LEU A 159 -15.88 16.35 -2.29
C LEU A 159 -14.60 17.11 -2.66
N SER A 160 -13.64 17.23 -1.74
CA SER A 160 -12.33 17.86 -1.97
C SER A 160 -11.28 16.92 -2.59
N VAL A 161 -11.63 15.64 -2.84
CA VAL A 161 -10.71 14.70 -3.50
C VAL A 161 -10.35 15.21 -4.89
N GLU A 162 -9.06 15.34 -5.14
CA GLU A 162 -8.49 15.55 -6.48
C GLU A 162 -7.65 14.33 -6.90
N PRO A 163 -7.53 14.07 -8.21
CA PRO A 163 -8.21 14.71 -9.34
C PRO A 163 -9.71 14.34 -9.41
N LEU A 164 -10.50 15.09 -10.18
CA LEU A 164 -11.94 14.86 -10.42
C LEU A 164 -12.31 13.39 -10.70
N LEU A 165 -11.50 12.68 -11.49
CA LEU A 165 -11.71 11.27 -11.80
C LEU A 165 -11.59 10.38 -10.56
N ARG A 166 -10.60 10.62 -9.70
CA ARG A 166 -10.46 9.91 -8.42
C ARG A 166 -11.68 10.14 -7.54
N ARG A 167 -12.16 11.39 -7.47
CA ARG A 167 -13.39 11.72 -6.73
C ARG A 167 -14.59 10.95 -7.26
N ALA A 168 -14.77 10.90 -8.57
CA ALA A 168 -15.85 10.15 -9.20
C ALA A 168 -15.78 8.65 -8.86
N LEU A 169 -14.59 8.06 -8.91
CA LEU A 169 -14.36 6.66 -8.53
C LEU A 169 -14.68 6.39 -7.05
N VAL A 170 -14.24 7.28 -6.15
CA VAL A 170 -14.52 7.19 -4.70
C VAL A 170 -16.02 7.24 -4.44
N LEU A 171 -16.71 8.25 -4.99
CA LEU A 171 -18.16 8.41 -4.80
C LEU A 171 -18.95 7.26 -5.44
N ARG A 172 -18.49 6.72 -6.58
CA ARG A 172 -19.11 5.54 -7.20
C ARG A 172 -18.98 4.30 -6.31
N ALA A 173 -17.82 4.10 -5.71
CA ALA A 173 -17.59 3.02 -4.76
C ALA A 173 -18.44 3.18 -3.50
N HIS A 174 -18.53 4.39 -2.92
CA HIS A 174 -19.40 4.66 -1.76
C HIS A 174 -20.86 4.33 -2.06
N ARG A 175 -21.37 4.79 -3.21
CA ARG A 175 -22.74 4.52 -3.65
C ARG A 175 -22.99 3.02 -3.78
N TRP A 176 -22.08 2.30 -4.43
CA TRP A 176 -22.23 0.85 -4.57
C TRP A 176 -22.23 0.15 -3.22
N THR A 177 -21.31 0.50 -2.31
CA THR A 177 -21.24 -0.02 -0.94
C THR A 177 -22.53 0.25 -0.17
N ALA A 178 -23.07 1.46 -0.27
CA ALA A 178 -24.33 1.80 0.38
C ALA A 178 -25.48 0.95 -0.15
N GLU A 179 -25.66 0.90 -1.48
CA GLU A 179 -26.77 0.19 -2.14
C GLU A 179 -26.73 -1.33 -1.94
N HIS A 180 -25.55 -1.95 -2.08
CA HIS A 180 -25.42 -3.41 -2.22
C HIS A 180 -24.96 -4.12 -0.93
N ILE A 181 -24.45 -3.36 0.05
CA ILE A 181 -23.96 -3.90 1.32
C ILE A 181 -24.75 -3.29 2.48
N LEU A 182 -24.65 -1.97 2.68
CA LEU A 182 -25.18 -1.35 3.90
C LEU A 182 -26.71 -1.37 3.96
N ILE A 183 -27.39 -0.93 2.90
CA ILE A 183 -28.86 -0.95 2.79
C ILE A 183 -29.37 -2.39 2.79
N ALA A 184 -28.75 -3.27 1.97
CA ALA A 184 -29.15 -4.67 1.90
C ALA A 184 -29.06 -5.37 3.27
N ALA A 185 -27.95 -5.18 3.99
CA ALA A 185 -27.78 -5.78 5.30
C ALA A 185 -28.65 -5.13 6.38
N ALA A 186 -28.98 -3.83 6.26
CA ALA A 186 -29.95 -3.17 7.14
C ALA A 186 -31.38 -3.68 6.96
N GLU A 187 -31.75 -4.08 5.74
CA GLU A 187 -33.02 -4.71 5.42
C GLU A 187 -33.05 -6.22 5.73
N GLY A 188 -31.99 -6.76 6.33
CA GLY A 188 -31.87 -8.19 6.63
C GLY A 188 -31.71 -9.07 5.39
N ARG A 189 -31.42 -8.48 4.23
CA ARG A 189 -31.10 -9.22 3.00
C ARG A 189 -29.64 -9.66 3.06
N ALA A 190 -29.36 -10.86 2.53
CA ALA A 190 -27.99 -11.29 2.33
C ALA A 190 -27.30 -10.28 1.38
N PRO A 191 -26.17 -9.69 1.78
CA PRO A 191 -25.42 -8.82 0.90
C PRO A 191 -25.05 -9.61 -0.36
N THR A 192 -25.12 -8.96 -1.51
CA THR A 192 -25.13 -9.58 -2.86
C THR A 192 -23.89 -10.41 -3.23
N LEU A 193 -22.97 -10.64 -2.30
CA LEU A 193 -21.72 -11.38 -2.42
C LEU A 193 -21.91 -12.86 -2.76
N GLU A 194 -23.05 -13.46 -2.41
CA GLU A 194 -23.31 -14.87 -2.77
C GLU A 194 -23.63 -15.05 -4.26
N ARG A 195 -23.96 -13.98 -4.99
CA ARG A 195 -23.99 -14.00 -6.46
C ARG A 195 -22.63 -13.54 -6.95
N GLY A 196 -21.95 -14.37 -7.73
CA GLY A 196 -20.63 -14.10 -8.31
C GLY A 196 -20.50 -12.79 -9.11
N ASP A 197 -21.60 -12.06 -9.32
CA ASP A 197 -21.68 -10.78 -10.03
C ASP A 197 -21.46 -9.53 -9.15
N GLY A 198 -21.40 -9.65 -7.82
CA GLY A 198 -21.39 -8.50 -6.91
C GLY A 198 -20.16 -7.57 -7.07
N LEU A 199 -18.99 -8.04 -6.62
CA LEU A 199 -17.75 -7.25 -6.69
C LEU A 199 -17.19 -7.13 -8.11
N ALA A 200 -17.47 -8.12 -8.98
CA ALA A 200 -17.15 -8.02 -10.40
C ALA A 200 -17.95 -6.89 -11.09
N GLY A 201 -19.21 -6.68 -10.68
CA GLY A 201 -20.03 -5.55 -11.11
C GLY A 201 -19.47 -4.21 -10.62
N LEU A 202 -18.94 -4.15 -9.40
CA LEU A 202 -18.22 -2.95 -8.92
C LEU A 202 -16.97 -2.67 -9.76
N GLU A 203 -16.12 -3.68 -9.99
CA GLU A 203 -14.92 -3.53 -10.82
C GLU A 203 -15.30 -2.99 -12.21
N SER A 204 -16.28 -3.60 -12.87
CA SER A 204 -16.77 -3.16 -14.18
C SER A 204 -17.31 -1.72 -14.15
N ALA A 205 -18.11 -1.37 -13.14
CA ALA A 205 -18.68 -0.03 -13.00
C ALA A 205 -17.61 1.05 -12.74
N LEU A 206 -16.54 0.72 -12.01
CA LEU A 206 -15.42 1.63 -11.79
C LEU A 206 -14.54 1.76 -13.03
N MET A 207 -14.28 0.64 -13.73
CA MET A 207 -13.51 0.64 -14.97
C MET A 207 -14.22 1.46 -16.07
N GLY A 208 -15.56 1.41 -16.13
CA GLY A 208 -16.34 2.23 -17.07
C GLY A 208 -16.30 3.74 -16.82
N LEU A 209 -15.81 4.20 -15.66
CA LEU A 209 -15.60 5.62 -15.39
C LEU A 209 -14.20 6.11 -15.80
N ALA A 210 -13.23 5.21 -15.95
CA ALA A 210 -11.90 5.56 -16.40
C ALA A 210 -11.91 5.79 -17.92
N PRO A 211 -11.31 6.89 -18.43
CA PRO A 211 -11.06 7.05 -19.85
C PRO A 211 -10.27 5.85 -20.41
N PRO A 212 -10.52 5.40 -21.65
CA PRO A 212 -9.83 4.23 -22.23
C PRO A 212 -8.30 4.36 -22.18
N ASP A 213 -7.78 5.57 -22.38
CA ASP A 213 -6.34 5.86 -22.38
C ASP A 213 -5.70 5.73 -20.98
N ASP A 214 -6.50 5.90 -19.92
CA ASP A 214 -6.08 5.83 -18.52
C ASP A 214 -6.48 4.52 -17.83
N GLU A 215 -7.10 3.58 -18.56
CA GLU A 215 -7.61 2.33 -18.01
C GLU A 215 -6.48 1.53 -17.33
N THR A 216 -5.32 1.43 -17.96
CA THR A 216 -4.15 0.73 -17.40
C THR A 216 -3.57 1.41 -16.17
N PHE A 217 -3.78 2.72 -16.04
CA PHE A 217 -3.32 3.52 -14.91
C PHE A 217 -4.23 3.34 -13.68
N TRP A 218 -5.55 3.32 -13.87
CA TRP A 218 -6.52 3.20 -12.77
C TRP A 218 -6.82 1.77 -12.37
N ARG A 219 -6.61 0.79 -13.25
CA ARG A 219 -6.85 -0.64 -12.95
C ARG A 219 -6.17 -1.14 -11.66
N PRO A 220 -4.91 -0.80 -11.34
CA PRO A 220 -4.30 -1.19 -10.07
C PRO A 220 -5.02 -0.61 -8.85
N TRP A 221 -5.45 0.66 -8.93
CA TRP A 221 -6.20 1.31 -7.86
C TRP A 221 -7.57 0.64 -7.66
N ILE A 222 -8.29 0.40 -8.76
CA ILE A 222 -9.62 -0.24 -8.74
C ILE A 222 -9.53 -1.64 -8.13
N ARG A 223 -8.53 -2.43 -8.54
CA ARG A 223 -8.31 -3.77 -7.97
C ARG A 223 -7.99 -3.75 -6.48
N LEU A 224 -7.22 -2.76 -6.01
CA LEU A 224 -6.94 -2.63 -4.58
C LEU A 224 -8.21 -2.31 -3.78
N VAL A 225 -9.04 -1.39 -4.27
CA VAL A 225 -10.33 -1.07 -3.64
C VAL A 225 -11.23 -2.31 -3.57
N VAL A 226 -11.35 -3.04 -4.69
CA VAL A 226 -12.17 -4.26 -4.75
C VAL A 226 -11.65 -5.35 -3.81
N ASN A 227 -10.33 -5.60 -3.78
CA ASN A 227 -9.72 -6.60 -2.92
C ASN A 227 -9.86 -6.25 -1.43
N ASP A 228 -9.72 -4.98 -1.06
CA ASP A 228 -9.88 -4.54 0.33
C ASP A 228 -11.35 -4.63 0.76
N LEU A 229 -12.29 -4.30 -0.13
CA LEU A 229 -13.72 -4.54 0.12
C LEU A 229 -14.02 -6.03 0.27
N GLU A 230 -13.48 -6.89 -0.60
CA GLU A 230 -13.64 -8.34 -0.50
C GLU A 230 -13.14 -8.85 0.86
N ARG A 231 -11.94 -8.41 1.27
CA ARG A 231 -11.37 -8.78 2.57
C ARG A 231 -12.24 -8.29 3.72
N ALA A 232 -12.78 -7.08 3.64
CA ALA A 232 -13.67 -6.52 4.66
C ALA A 232 -14.97 -7.33 4.80
N LEU A 233 -15.47 -7.86 3.70
CA LEU A 233 -16.72 -8.61 3.64
C LEU A 233 -16.58 -10.08 4.06
N ARG A 234 -15.35 -10.62 4.10
CA ARG A 234 -15.08 -11.95 4.69
C ARG A 234 -15.27 -11.99 6.21
N ARG A 235 -15.45 -10.83 6.86
CA ARG A 235 -15.74 -10.77 8.30
C ARG A 235 -17.15 -11.34 8.56
N PRO A 236 -17.36 -12.15 9.63
CA PRO A 236 -18.69 -12.63 9.99
C PRO A 236 -19.68 -11.48 10.18
N ILE A 237 -20.92 -11.66 9.69
CA ILE A 237 -21.98 -10.63 9.74
C ILE A 237 -22.27 -10.17 11.18
N GLY A 238 -22.14 -11.07 12.17
CA GLY A 238 -22.29 -10.74 13.58
C GLY A 238 -21.31 -9.71 14.12
N ASP A 239 -20.19 -9.48 13.42
CA ASP A 239 -19.15 -8.52 13.81
C ASP A 239 -19.23 -7.20 13.03
N TRP A 240 -20.25 -7.04 12.18
CA TRP A 240 -20.42 -5.84 11.36
C TRP A 240 -20.99 -4.71 12.22
N ASN A 241 -20.09 -3.91 12.78
CA ASN A 241 -20.39 -2.76 13.63
C ASN A 241 -20.11 -1.42 12.91
N GLN A 242 -20.31 -0.29 13.59
CA GLN A 242 -20.05 1.04 13.04
C GLN A 242 -18.64 1.21 12.49
N ALA A 243 -17.63 0.72 13.21
CA ALA A 243 -16.24 0.84 12.77
C ALA A 243 -16.01 0.13 11.44
N TRP A 244 -16.61 -1.05 11.27
CA TRP A 244 -16.58 -1.77 10.01
C TRP A 244 -17.32 -1.01 8.90
N ALA A 245 -18.51 -0.48 9.15
CA ALA A 245 -19.30 0.24 8.15
C ALA A 245 -18.60 1.53 7.68
N ARG A 246 -18.00 2.27 8.62
CA ARG A 246 -17.17 3.45 8.32
C ARG A 246 -15.92 3.07 7.54
N TRP A 247 -15.29 1.95 7.90
CA TRP A 247 -14.11 1.46 7.19
C TRP A 247 -14.43 1.10 5.73
N LEU A 248 -15.57 0.46 5.43
CA LEU A 248 -15.98 0.19 4.06
C LEU A 248 -16.04 1.46 3.20
N LEU A 249 -16.54 2.57 3.76
CA LEU A 249 -16.60 3.86 3.09
C LEU A 249 -15.22 4.53 3.01
N LEU A 250 -14.32 4.27 3.96
CA LEU A 250 -12.96 4.80 3.91
C LEU A 250 -12.05 4.10 2.90
N ILE A 251 -12.26 2.82 2.59
CA ILE A 251 -11.39 2.04 1.67
C ILE A 251 -11.07 2.79 0.38
N PRO A 252 -12.05 3.20 -0.47
CA PRO A 252 -11.74 3.88 -1.73
C PRO A 252 -11.01 5.22 -1.51
N TYR A 253 -11.32 5.92 -0.43
CA TYR A 253 -10.63 7.17 -0.10
C TYR A 253 -9.16 6.94 0.31
N SER A 254 -8.89 5.88 1.08
CA SER A 254 -7.57 5.56 1.64
C SER A 254 -6.58 4.97 0.65
N VAL A 255 -7.04 4.40 -0.47
CA VAL A 255 -6.13 3.87 -1.50
C VAL A 255 -5.41 5.04 -2.20
N PRO A 256 -4.05 5.10 -2.12
CA PRO A 256 -3.28 6.18 -2.72
C PRO A 256 -3.37 6.11 -4.24
N MET A 257 -3.32 7.27 -4.91
CA MET A 257 -3.29 7.29 -6.36
C MET A 257 -2.11 6.47 -6.92
N PRO A 258 -2.32 5.77 -8.05
CA PRO A 258 -1.23 5.30 -8.88
C PRO A 258 -0.30 6.48 -9.19
N ARG A 259 1.01 6.28 -9.11
CA ARG A 259 1.96 7.37 -9.42
C ARG A 259 1.86 7.73 -10.90
N GLU A 260 1.81 9.02 -11.19
CA GLU A 260 1.99 9.56 -12.55
C GLU A 260 3.13 8.89 -13.28
N ARG A 261 2.85 8.53 -14.53
CA ARG A 261 3.86 8.29 -15.54
C ARG A 261 4.62 9.62 -15.68
N LEU A 262 5.92 9.64 -15.36
CA LEU A 262 6.79 10.67 -15.92
C LEU A 262 6.55 10.65 -17.42
N ALA A 263 6.08 11.77 -17.98
CA ALA A 263 6.03 11.94 -19.42
C ALA A 263 7.38 11.51 -20.00
N PRO A 264 7.43 10.80 -21.14
CA PRO A 264 8.71 10.51 -21.77
C PRO A 264 9.45 11.84 -21.93
N ALA A 265 10.66 11.92 -21.39
CA ALA A 265 11.55 13.04 -21.64
C ALA A 265 11.73 13.08 -23.16
N TRP A 266 11.07 14.03 -23.81
CA TRP A 266 11.34 14.35 -25.19
C TRP A 266 12.84 14.63 -25.28
N PRO A 267 13.59 14.01 -26.20
CA PRO A 267 14.96 14.42 -26.42
C PRO A 267 14.92 15.88 -26.88
N LEU A 268 15.50 16.78 -26.09
CA LEU A 268 15.96 18.07 -26.57
C LEU A 268 16.91 17.77 -27.74
N VAL A 269 16.43 17.97 -28.96
CA VAL A 269 17.28 18.01 -30.14
C VAL A 269 18.26 19.16 -29.90
N PRO A 270 19.58 18.92 -29.88
CA PRO A 270 20.53 20.02 -29.90
C PRO A 270 20.37 20.68 -31.27
N HIS A 271 19.93 21.94 -31.29
CA HIS A 271 20.03 22.74 -32.50
C HIS A 271 21.50 22.78 -32.93
N LEU A 272 21.78 22.08 -34.02
CA LEU A 272 23.01 22.19 -34.79
C LEU A 272 23.23 23.66 -35.14
N ALA A 273 24.32 24.23 -34.61
CA ALA A 273 24.96 25.38 -35.18
C ALA A 273 25.50 25.00 -36.57
N VAL A 274 24.83 25.43 -37.63
CA VAL A 274 25.41 25.46 -38.98
C VAL A 274 24.88 26.69 -39.73
N GLY A 275 25.78 27.65 -39.98
CA GLY A 275 25.84 28.32 -41.27
C GLY A 275 25.16 29.68 -41.42
N ASP A 276 25.56 30.70 -40.65
CA ASP A 276 25.38 32.09 -41.08
C ASP A 276 26.64 32.56 -41.83
N ARG A 277 26.70 32.26 -43.12
CA ARG A 277 27.60 32.90 -44.10
C ARG A 277 26.92 32.91 -45.45
N ALA A 278 26.40 34.08 -45.82
CA ALA A 278 26.64 34.76 -47.10
C ALA A 278 25.38 35.52 -47.52
N LEU A 279 25.44 36.85 -47.48
CA LEU A 279 24.96 37.75 -48.54
C LEU A 279 24.99 39.20 -48.05
N ARG A 280 26.15 39.86 -48.13
CA ARG A 280 26.23 41.32 -48.34
C ARG A 280 27.47 41.65 -49.16
N ARG A 281 27.27 41.82 -50.47
CA ARG A 281 27.96 42.79 -51.33
C ARG A 281 27.31 42.78 -52.71
N ALA A 282 26.58 43.84 -53.02
CA ALA A 282 26.86 44.71 -54.17
C ALA A 282 25.94 45.95 -54.11
N PRO A 283 26.48 47.16 -54.32
CA PRO A 283 25.70 48.37 -54.58
C PRO A 283 25.38 48.46 -56.09
N HIS A 284 24.32 49.17 -56.47
CA HIS A 284 24.19 50.00 -57.69
C HIS A 284 22.74 50.50 -57.80
N GLY A 285 22.58 51.82 -57.93
CA GLY A 285 21.31 52.52 -58.10
C GLY A 285 21.22 53.76 -57.24
#